data_AF-A0A8B6DNT9-F1
#
_entry.id   AF-A0A8B6DNT9-F1
#
_cell.length_a   1.000
_cell.length_b   1.000
_cell.length_c   1.000
_cell.angle_alpha   90.00
_cell.angle_beta   90.00
_cell.angle_gamma   90.00
#
_symmetry.space_group_name_H-M   'P 1'
#
loop_
_entity.id
_entity.type
_entity.pdbx_description
1 polymer ?
#
loop_
_entity_poly.entity_id
_entity_poly.type
_entity_poly.pdbx_seq_one_letter_code
_entity_poly.pdbx_strand_id
1 'polypeptide(L)'
;MVYICQQYNNTVFYATLYDTKNRIPVYRALELDLTYNGKRFDDKFFIEPMLATNWGGGNFNMIKFESSKHSKFGKKQALGTDYSNSGYDKGHVNPQMFNALNNDSRYATNTFTNIAPQYDNFNQNTWAEMEKGLLWTAKNRCIFPGAKIYVIVGVQPSNNKYTEREIRNTFFKGVNVPKFYWTAICCDTSTAISHDDLKKGWSFGYKADNIDKKSVTVTFDPVDKFLPNEYLKLFTDYTGNDGETIKGCQFSKDAAISVITHITENFREFPIFEQNPTSRF
;
A
#
# COMPACT_ATOMS: atom_id res chain seq x y z
N MET A 1 -8.09 -4.76 11.96
CA MET A 1 -6.94 -4.20 11.24
C MET A 1 -5.70 -4.37 12.10
N VAL A 2 -4.53 -4.55 11.49
CA VAL A 2 -3.24 -4.62 12.18
C VAL A 2 -2.21 -3.81 11.41
N TYR A 3 -1.30 -3.17 12.13
CA TYR A 3 -0.14 -2.51 11.53
C TYR A 3 1.01 -3.50 11.42
N ILE A 4 1.68 -3.51 10.27
CA ILE A 4 2.79 -4.42 10.00
C ILE A 4 4.00 -3.60 9.55
N CYS A 5 5.15 -3.84 10.18
CA CYS A 5 6.45 -3.39 9.71
C CYS A 5 7.03 -4.44 8.76
N GLN A 6 7.25 -4.09 7.50
CA GLN A 6 7.83 -5.01 6.53
C GLN A 6 9.33 -5.06 6.72
N GLN A 7 9.75 -6.14 7.36
CA GLN A 7 11.14 -6.35 7.71
C GLN A 7 11.74 -7.50 6.89
N TYR A 8 12.81 -7.21 6.15
CA TYR A 8 13.61 -8.18 5.41
C TYR A 8 15.07 -8.02 5.80
N ASN A 9 15.79 -9.11 6.05
CA ASN A 9 17.18 -9.08 6.53
C ASN A 9 17.42 -8.13 7.72
N ASN A 10 16.52 -8.15 8.71
CA ASN A 10 16.53 -7.27 9.88
C ASN A 10 16.39 -5.78 9.61
N THR A 11 16.03 -5.40 8.39
CA THR A 11 15.84 -4.00 7.98
C THR A 11 14.36 -3.75 7.72
N VAL A 12 13.83 -2.70 8.35
CA VAL A 12 12.45 -2.23 8.10
C VAL A 12 12.46 -1.35 6.86
N PHE A 13 11.62 -1.68 5.88
CA PHE A 13 11.55 -0.93 4.62
C PHE A 13 10.32 -0.03 4.53
N TYR A 14 9.17 -0.52 4.99
CA TYR A 14 7.92 0.21 4.92
C TYR A 14 6.87 -0.44 5.84
N ALA A 15 5.68 0.17 5.88
CA ALA A 15 4.60 -0.22 6.76
C ALA A 15 3.31 -0.56 6.01
N THR A 16 2.46 -1.38 6.63
CA THR A 16 1.12 -1.73 6.12
C THR A 16 0.05 -1.52 7.17
N LEU A 17 -1.08 -0.94 6.79
CA LEU A 17 -2.33 -1.26 7.46
C LEU A 17 -2.96 -2.47 6.77
N TYR A 18 -3.13 -3.56 7.50
CA TYR A 18 -3.59 -4.84 6.96
C TYR A 18 -4.93 -5.26 7.59
N ASP A 19 -5.84 -5.75 6.76
CA ASP A 19 -7.11 -6.31 7.20
C ASP A 19 -7.00 -7.81 7.36
N THR A 20 -6.85 -8.29 8.61
CA THR A 20 -6.78 -9.72 8.90
C THR A 20 -8.09 -10.48 8.67
N LYS A 21 -9.24 -9.78 8.63
CA LYS A 21 -10.54 -10.38 8.38
C LYS A 21 -10.76 -10.58 6.88
N ASN A 22 -10.43 -9.57 6.08
CA ASN A 22 -10.53 -9.63 4.63
C ASN A 22 -9.27 -10.24 3.97
N ARG A 23 -8.20 -10.43 4.76
CA ARG A 23 -6.89 -10.95 4.36
C ARG A 23 -6.26 -10.20 3.17
N ILE A 24 -6.42 -8.87 3.16
CA ILE A 24 -5.84 -7.96 2.15
C ILE A 24 -5.23 -6.72 2.80
N PRO A 25 -4.19 -6.10 2.19
CA PRO A 25 -3.75 -4.77 2.58
C PRO A 25 -4.87 -3.74 2.43
N VAL A 26 -4.88 -2.72 3.29
CA VAL A 26 -5.78 -1.57 3.16
C VAL A 26 -5.06 -0.45 2.40
N TYR A 27 -3.95 0.04 2.96
CA TYR A 27 -3.10 1.03 2.31
C TYR A 27 -1.67 1.00 2.85
N ARG A 28 -0.78 1.68 2.13
CA ARG A 28 0.62 1.94 2.51
C ARG A 28 1.06 3.31 2.03
N ALA A 29 1.94 3.97 2.79
CA ALA A 29 2.60 5.21 2.40
C ALA A 29 4.10 4.99 2.23
N LEU A 30 4.71 5.65 1.25
CA LEU A 30 6.14 5.54 0.95
C LEU A 30 6.71 6.84 0.34
N GLU A 31 8.00 7.08 0.56
CA GLU A 31 8.78 8.06 -0.20
C GLU A 31 9.38 7.34 -1.43
N LEU A 32 9.16 7.88 -2.64
CA LEU A 32 9.70 7.32 -3.87
C LEU A 32 11.16 7.71 -4.05
N ASP A 33 12.00 6.71 -4.16
CA ASP A 33 13.38 6.86 -4.64
C ASP A 33 13.42 6.58 -6.15
N LEU A 34 13.82 7.59 -6.93
CA LEU A 34 13.92 7.51 -8.39
C LEU A 34 15.36 7.25 -8.89
N THR A 35 16.30 6.99 -8.00
CA THR A 35 17.74 6.89 -8.33
C THR A 35 18.16 5.51 -8.85
N TYR A 36 17.35 4.47 -8.64
CA TYR A 36 17.74 3.09 -8.93
C TYR A 36 17.00 2.48 -10.13
N ASN A 37 17.78 1.91 -11.06
CA ASN A 37 17.30 1.24 -12.27
C ASN A 37 17.41 -0.30 -12.18
N GLY A 38 16.90 -0.90 -11.11
CA GLY A 38 16.92 -2.36 -10.93
C GLY A 38 15.90 -3.11 -11.80
N LYS A 39 16.27 -4.30 -12.29
CA LYS A 39 15.35 -5.21 -13.03
C LYS A 39 14.39 -5.92 -12.08
N ARG A 40 13.14 -6.20 -12.50
CA ARG A 40 12.17 -7.04 -11.75
C ARG A 40 12.82 -8.33 -11.24
N PHE A 41 12.62 -8.66 -9.96
CA PHE A 41 13.25 -9.80 -9.28
C PHE A 41 12.33 -11.02 -9.18
N ASP A 42 12.95 -12.13 -8.78
CA ASP A 42 12.45 -13.50 -8.59
C ASP A 42 11.11 -13.61 -7.84
N ASP A 43 10.32 -14.65 -8.19
CA ASP A 43 8.94 -14.91 -7.72
C ASP A 43 8.89 -15.51 -6.30
N LYS A 44 9.84 -15.14 -5.44
CA LYS A 44 9.87 -15.56 -4.04
C LYS A 44 8.89 -14.74 -3.22
N PHE A 45 7.90 -15.40 -2.64
CA PHE A 45 6.92 -14.80 -1.74
C PHE A 45 7.17 -15.15 -0.28
N PHE A 46 6.83 -14.20 0.59
CA PHE A 46 7.02 -14.25 2.03
C PHE A 46 5.69 -14.07 2.77
N ILE A 47 5.70 -14.45 4.04
CA ILE A 47 4.58 -14.31 4.97
C ILE A 47 5.06 -13.63 6.25
N GLU A 48 4.12 -12.97 6.93
CA GLU A 48 4.43 -12.26 8.17
C GLU A 48 4.27 -13.20 9.37
N PRO A 49 5.35 -13.48 10.12
CA PRO A 49 5.31 -14.47 11.20
C PRO A 49 4.36 -14.06 12.34
N MET A 50 4.20 -12.76 12.57
CA MET A 50 3.36 -12.21 13.64
C MET A 50 1.86 -12.46 13.46
N LEU A 51 1.43 -12.87 12.26
CA LEU A 51 0.04 -13.23 11.97
C LEU A 51 -0.24 -14.73 12.18
N ALA A 52 0.69 -15.49 12.75
CA ALA A 52 0.45 -16.89 13.11
C ALA A 52 -0.65 -17.03 14.18
N THR A 53 -1.37 -18.16 14.15
CA THR A 53 -2.43 -18.47 15.13
C THR A 53 -1.91 -18.49 16.58
N ASN A 54 -0.68 -18.98 16.80
CA ASN A 54 -0.01 -19.02 18.11
C ASN A 54 1.36 -18.35 18.00
N TRP A 55 1.40 -17.07 17.61
CA TRP A 55 2.66 -16.35 17.56
C TRP A 55 3.16 -16.09 18.99
N GLY A 56 4.34 -16.64 19.32
CA GLY A 56 4.94 -16.54 20.66
C GLY A 56 5.86 -15.32 20.86
N GLY A 57 5.76 -14.31 20.00
CA GLY A 57 6.69 -13.17 19.97
C GLY A 57 8.03 -13.48 19.27
N GLY A 58 8.93 -12.49 19.23
CA GLY A 58 10.31 -12.66 18.79
C GLY A 58 10.59 -12.15 17.37
N ASN A 59 10.50 -13.03 16.36
CA ASN A 59 10.94 -12.70 15.00
C ASN A 59 9.85 -11.93 14.22
N PHE A 60 10.20 -10.72 13.78
CA PHE A 60 9.38 -9.87 12.92
C PHE A 60 9.81 -9.89 11.45
N ASN A 61 10.94 -10.52 11.11
CA ASN A 61 11.33 -10.67 9.72
C ASN A 61 10.35 -11.56 8.98
N MET A 62 9.96 -11.11 7.78
CA MET A 62 9.19 -11.93 6.86
C MET A 62 9.93 -13.24 6.58
N ILE A 63 9.17 -14.33 6.53
CA ILE A 63 9.72 -15.68 6.30
C ILE A 63 9.25 -16.20 4.96
N LYS A 64 10.10 -16.95 4.27
CA LYS A 64 9.75 -17.54 2.98
C LYS A 64 8.52 -18.44 3.14
N PHE A 65 7.55 -18.27 2.24
CA PHE A 65 6.36 -19.09 2.22
C PHE A 65 6.69 -20.52 1.78
N GLU A 66 6.12 -21.49 2.51
CA GLU A 66 6.12 -22.92 2.17
C GLU A 66 4.70 -23.43 2.39
N SER A 67 4.20 -24.29 1.49
CA SER A 67 2.83 -24.80 1.54
C SER A 67 2.49 -25.53 2.85
N SER A 68 3.49 -26.18 3.47
CA SER A 68 3.40 -26.83 4.78
C SER A 68 2.98 -25.88 5.92
N LYS A 69 3.14 -24.56 5.74
CA LYS A 69 2.85 -23.54 6.76
C LYS A 69 1.38 -23.08 6.76
N HIS A 70 0.53 -23.61 5.87
CA HIS A 70 -0.85 -23.12 5.68
C HIS A 70 -1.70 -23.09 6.97
N SER A 71 -1.73 -24.17 7.74
CA SER A 71 -2.55 -24.28 8.97
C SER A 71 -2.17 -23.26 10.05
N LYS A 72 -0.90 -22.83 10.09
CA LYS A 72 -0.39 -21.90 11.10
C LYS A 72 -0.69 -20.44 10.75
N PHE A 73 -0.64 -20.06 9.48
CA PHE A 73 -0.69 -18.65 9.04
C PHE A 73 -1.95 -18.26 8.26
N GLY A 74 -2.69 -19.20 7.68
CA GLY A 74 -3.78 -18.89 6.72
C GLY A 74 -5.03 -18.26 7.32
N LYS A 75 -5.17 -18.24 8.65
CA LYS A 75 -6.36 -17.64 9.32
C LYS A 75 -6.37 -16.11 9.26
N LYS A 76 -5.19 -15.49 9.38
CA LYS A 76 -5.07 -14.02 9.53
C LYS A 76 -4.35 -13.35 8.37
N GLN A 77 -3.83 -14.09 7.39
CA GLN A 77 -3.27 -13.55 6.15
C GLN A 77 -3.53 -14.48 4.96
N ALA A 78 -3.53 -13.92 3.76
CA ALA A 78 -3.55 -14.71 2.54
C ALA A 78 -2.22 -15.45 2.34
N LEU A 79 -2.25 -16.55 1.61
CA LEU A 79 -1.09 -17.41 1.34
C LEU A 79 -0.99 -17.79 -0.13
N GLY A 80 0.15 -18.34 -0.56
CA GLY A 80 0.35 -18.72 -1.95
C GLY A 80 -0.68 -19.73 -2.47
N THR A 81 -1.13 -20.64 -1.60
CA THR A 81 -2.18 -21.63 -1.89
C THR A 81 -3.56 -21.01 -2.12
N ASP A 82 -3.82 -19.82 -1.57
CA ASP A 82 -5.04 -19.06 -1.82
C ASP A 82 -5.06 -18.50 -3.26
N TYR A 83 -3.90 -18.29 -3.88
CA TYR A 83 -3.79 -17.78 -5.26
C TYR A 83 -3.59 -18.88 -6.31
N SER A 84 -3.25 -20.10 -5.91
CA SER A 84 -3.15 -21.23 -6.85
C SER A 84 -4.50 -21.55 -7.48
N ASN A 85 -4.56 -21.57 -8.82
CA ASN A 85 -5.78 -21.83 -9.61
C ASN A 85 -6.96 -20.91 -9.24
N SER A 86 -6.67 -19.65 -8.90
CA SER A 86 -7.68 -18.68 -8.50
C SER A 86 -8.30 -17.90 -9.66
N GLY A 87 -7.59 -17.81 -10.78
CA GLY A 87 -7.91 -16.85 -11.85
C GLY A 87 -7.49 -15.41 -11.53
N TYR A 88 -6.83 -15.17 -10.39
CA TYR A 88 -6.31 -13.87 -9.98
C TYR A 88 -4.79 -13.88 -9.94
N ASP A 89 -4.21 -12.80 -10.42
CA ASP A 89 -2.81 -12.48 -10.17
C ASP A 89 -2.59 -12.15 -8.69
N LYS A 90 -1.35 -12.36 -8.25
CA LYS A 90 -0.84 -11.82 -6.99
C LYS A 90 -0.54 -10.33 -7.19
N GLY A 91 -1.58 -9.50 -7.26
CA GLY A 91 -1.47 -8.07 -7.47
C GLY A 91 -0.76 -7.37 -6.33
N HIS A 92 0.42 -6.79 -6.61
CA HIS A 92 1.15 -5.96 -5.65
C HIS A 92 0.38 -4.66 -5.42
N VAL A 93 0.05 -4.36 -4.16
CA VAL A 93 -0.54 -3.07 -3.80
C VAL A 93 0.52 -1.99 -3.68
N ASN A 94 1.65 -2.28 -3.01
CA ASN A 94 2.89 -1.52 -3.18
C ASN A 94 3.77 -2.17 -4.26
N PRO A 95 3.88 -1.56 -5.46
CA PRO A 95 4.59 -2.17 -6.58
C PRO A 95 6.10 -2.24 -6.32
N GLN A 96 6.74 -3.32 -6.78
CA GLN A 96 8.20 -3.46 -6.69
C GLN A 96 8.97 -2.29 -7.30
N MET A 97 8.44 -1.65 -8.35
CA MET A 97 9.11 -0.55 -9.04
C MET A 97 9.15 0.74 -8.23
N PHE A 98 8.27 0.89 -7.24
CA PHE A 98 8.26 2.07 -6.36
C PHE A 98 9.30 1.97 -5.25
N ASN A 99 9.84 0.77 -4.98
CA ASN A 99 10.71 0.48 -3.85
C ASN A 99 12.16 0.33 -4.31
N ALA A 100 12.70 1.37 -4.93
CA ALA A 100 13.94 1.27 -5.69
C ALA A 100 15.22 1.39 -4.84
N LEU A 101 15.16 1.63 -3.53
CA LEU A 101 16.37 1.83 -2.71
C LEU A 101 17.47 0.78 -2.90
N ASN A 102 17.11 -0.51 -2.87
CA ASN A 102 18.02 -1.63 -3.15
C ASN A 102 17.22 -2.91 -3.47
N ASN A 103 17.87 -4.07 -3.54
CA ASN A 103 17.18 -5.34 -3.82
C ASN A 103 16.31 -5.79 -2.63
N ASP A 104 16.76 -5.53 -1.41
CA ASP A 104 16.06 -5.93 -0.19
C ASP A 104 14.76 -5.15 0.00
N SER A 105 14.73 -3.85 -0.34
CA SER A 105 13.48 -3.06 -0.35
C SER A 105 12.45 -3.62 -1.33
N ARG A 106 12.89 -4.24 -2.41
CA ARG A 106 12.01 -4.86 -3.41
C ARG A 106 11.53 -6.23 -2.96
N TYR A 107 12.41 -7.04 -2.38
CA TYR A 107 12.00 -8.31 -1.75
C TYR A 107 10.99 -8.09 -0.64
N ALA A 108 11.11 -6.99 0.11
CA ALA A 108 10.16 -6.65 1.14
C ALA A 108 8.71 -6.48 0.62
N THR A 109 8.55 -6.15 -0.68
CA THR A 109 7.24 -6.05 -1.35
C THR A 109 6.61 -7.38 -1.72
N ASN A 110 7.36 -8.49 -1.70
CA ASN A 110 6.85 -9.82 -2.05
C ASN A 110 6.24 -10.54 -0.84
N THR A 111 5.51 -9.83 0.02
CA THR A 111 4.77 -10.41 1.15
C THR A 111 3.30 -10.56 0.79
N PHE A 112 2.63 -11.65 1.18
CA PHE A 112 1.18 -11.76 0.93
C PHE A 112 0.35 -10.69 1.65
N THR A 113 0.92 -10.04 2.67
CA THR A 113 0.32 -8.84 3.28
C THR A 113 0.40 -7.60 2.39
N ASN A 114 1.16 -7.64 1.30
CA ASN A 114 1.22 -6.62 0.24
C ASN A 114 0.44 -7.02 -1.03
N ILE A 115 -0.17 -8.20 -1.04
CA ILE A 115 -0.87 -8.73 -2.20
C ILE A 115 -2.36 -8.70 -1.97
N ALA A 116 -3.10 -8.30 -3.01
CA ALA A 116 -4.54 -8.53 -3.09
C ALA A 116 -4.89 -9.24 -4.41
N PRO A 117 -6.02 -9.97 -4.47
CA PRO A 117 -6.50 -10.55 -5.71
C PRO A 117 -6.71 -9.46 -6.76
N GLN A 118 -6.07 -9.63 -7.92
CA GLN A 118 -6.19 -8.70 -9.04
C GLN A 118 -6.50 -9.49 -10.30
N TYR A 119 -7.48 -9.05 -11.09
CA TYR A 119 -7.73 -9.67 -12.38
C TYR A 119 -6.51 -9.49 -13.28
N ASP A 120 -6.09 -10.56 -13.96
CA ASP A 120 -4.87 -10.59 -14.76
C ASP A 120 -4.88 -9.55 -15.90
N ASN A 121 -5.99 -9.42 -16.62
CA ASN A 121 -6.17 -8.42 -17.67
C ASN A 121 -6.11 -6.99 -17.11
N PHE A 122 -6.57 -6.75 -15.88
CA PHE A 122 -6.45 -5.44 -15.25
C PHE A 122 -5.03 -5.16 -14.76
N ASN A 123 -4.43 -6.11 -14.04
CA ASN A 123 -3.07 -6.03 -13.48
C ASN A 123 -2.03 -5.77 -14.58
N GLN A 124 -2.02 -6.60 -15.61
CA GLN A 124 -0.95 -6.61 -16.62
C GLN A 124 -1.12 -5.53 -17.70
N ASN A 125 -2.28 -4.86 -17.75
CA ASN A 125 -2.57 -3.81 -18.72
C ASN A 125 -2.83 -2.47 -18.01
N THR A 126 -4.10 -2.09 -17.82
CA THR A 126 -4.47 -0.75 -17.31
C THR A 126 -3.70 -0.38 -16.04
N TRP A 127 -3.60 -1.28 -15.06
CA TRP A 127 -2.91 -0.97 -13.80
C TRP A 127 -1.40 -0.83 -13.96
N ALA A 128 -0.75 -1.75 -14.68
CA ALA A 128 0.68 -1.66 -14.98
C ALA A 128 1.06 -0.39 -15.76
N GLU A 129 0.22 0.06 -16.69
CA GLU A 129 0.43 1.33 -17.42
C GLU A 129 0.28 2.54 -16.51
N MET A 130 -0.66 2.51 -15.57
CA MET A 130 -0.80 3.56 -14.55
C MET A 130 0.42 3.64 -13.63
N GLU A 131 0.96 2.52 -13.17
CA GLU A 131 2.18 2.48 -12.36
C GLU A 131 3.39 3.05 -13.11
N LYS A 132 3.57 2.70 -14.39
CA LYS A 132 4.62 3.25 -15.25
C LYS A 132 4.43 4.76 -15.49
N GLY A 133 3.20 5.19 -15.77
CA GLY A 133 2.85 6.58 -15.99
C GLY A 133 3.10 7.46 -14.76
N LEU A 134 2.81 6.95 -13.56
CA LEU A 134 3.14 7.63 -12.30
C LEU A 134 4.65 7.82 -12.16
N LEU A 135 5.46 6.77 -12.37
CA LEU A 135 6.93 6.89 -12.29
C LEU A 135 7.49 7.87 -13.33
N TRP A 136 6.96 7.83 -14.55
CA TRP A 136 7.35 8.80 -15.59
C TRP A 136 7.00 10.23 -15.17
N THR A 137 5.81 10.45 -14.61
CA THR A 137 5.36 11.77 -14.16
C THR A 137 6.23 12.26 -13.01
N ALA A 138 6.46 11.42 -11.99
CA ALA A 138 7.33 11.68 -10.86
C ALA A 138 8.73 12.13 -11.33
N LYS A 139 9.35 11.35 -12.22
CA LYS A 139 10.70 11.61 -12.75
C LYS A 139 10.82 12.86 -13.60
N ASN A 140 9.78 13.22 -14.35
CA ASN A 140 9.84 14.31 -15.33
C ASN A 140 9.19 15.62 -14.84
N ARG A 141 8.39 15.58 -13.77
CA ARG A 141 7.59 16.73 -13.32
C ARG A 141 7.89 17.17 -11.89
N CYS A 142 8.54 16.36 -11.06
CA CYS A 142 8.96 16.75 -9.72
C CYS A 142 10.47 17.01 -9.67
N ILE A 143 10.91 18.11 -10.31
CA ILE A 143 12.34 18.39 -10.54
C ILE A 143 12.71 19.78 -9.98
N PHE A 144 13.32 19.76 -8.80
CA PHE A 144 13.99 20.89 -8.17
C PHE A 144 14.94 20.40 -7.06
N PRO A 145 15.91 21.20 -6.62
CA PRO A 145 16.79 20.83 -5.51
C PRO A 145 15.99 20.50 -4.25
N GLY A 146 16.19 19.29 -3.70
CA GLY A 146 15.49 18.83 -2.50
C GLY A 146 14.09 18.26 -2.73
N ALA A 147 13.63 18.13 -3.99
CA ALA A 147 12.33 17.55 -4.31
C ALA A 147 12.14 16.16 -3.69
N LYS A 148 10.99 15.97 -3.04
CA LYS A 148 10.57 14.69 -2.48
C LYS A 148 9.26 14.26 -3.08
N ILE A 149 9.08 12.96 -3.22
CA ILE A 149 7.85 12.40 -3.81
C ILE A 149 7.29 11.38 -2.83
N TYR A 150 6.05 11.59 -2.43
CA TYR A 150 5.36 10.67 -1.55
C TYR A 150 4.19 10.04 -2.27
N VAL A 151 3.99 8.74 -2.02
CA VAL A 151 2.93 7.96 -2.62
C VAL A 151 2.17 7.23 -1.54
N ILE A 152 0.86 7.18 -1.68
CA ILE A 152 0.00 6.27 -0.94
C ILE A 152 -0.70 5.35 -1.94
N VAL A 153 -0.62 4.06 -1.68
CA VAL A 153 -1.27 3.02 -2.49
C VAL A 153 -2.24 2.25 -1.62
N GLY A 154 -3.31 1.75 -2.21
CA GLY A 154 -4.25 0.92 -1.48
C GLY A 154 -5.28 0.26 -2.36
N VAL A 155 -6.16 -0.48 -1.69
CA VAL A 155 -7.30 -1.13 -2.31
C VAL A 155 -8.55 -0.87 -1.47
N GLN A 156 -9.70 -0.83 -2.12
CA GLN A 156 -10.99 -0.81 -1.44
C GLN A 156 -11.56 -2.22 -1.40
N PRO A 157 -11.74 -2.83 -0.21
CA PRO A 157 -12.40 -4.12 -0.10
C PRO A 157 -13.79 -4.07 -0.74
N SER A 158 -14.20 -5.17 -1.37
CA SER A 158 -15.60 -5.35 -1.76
C SER A 158 -16.46 -5.55 -0.51
N ASN A 159 -17.64 -4.92 -0.46
CA ASN A 159 -18.53 -4.98 0.70
C ASN A 159 -19.32 -6.30 0.78
N ASN A 160 -19.54 -6.83 1.98
CA ASN A 160 -20.22 -8.12 2.24
C ASN A 160 -21.76 -8.02 2.34
N LYS A 161 -22.40 -6.97 1.80
CA LYS A 161 -23.84 -6.72 2.02
C LYS A 161 -24.77 -7.56 1.10
N TYR A 162 -24.34 -8.75 0.69
CA TYR A 162 -24.88 -9.38 -0.51
C TYR A 162 -25.09 -10.90 -0.36
N THR A 163 -25.83 -11.48 -1.31
CA THR A 163 -26.22 -12.90 -1.35
C THR A 163 -25.01 -13.84 -1.46
N GLU A 164 -25.16 -15.14 -1.18
CA GLU A 164 -24.06 -16.12 -1.29
C GLU A 164 -23.36 -16.11 -2.66
N ARG A 165 -24.08 -15.81 -3.75
CA ARG A 165 -23.52 -15.70 -5.11
C ARG A 165 -22.57 -14.52 -5.22
N GLU A 166 -22.90 -13.39 -4.60
CA GLU A 166 -22.10 -12.17 -4.61
C GLU A 166 -20.92 -12.28 -3.63
N ILE A 167 -21.07 -13.06 -2.54
CA ILE A 167 -19.95 -13.43 -1.66
C ILE A 167 -18.89 -14.22 -2.43
N ARG A 168 -19.27 -15.16 -3.31
CA ARG A 168 -18.31 -15.88 -4.16
C ARG A 168 -17.55 -14.99 -5.15
N ASN A 169 -18.13 -13.86 -5.53
CA ASN A 169 -17.48 -12.88 -6.41
C ASN A 169 -16.62 -11.85 -5.63
N THR A 170 -16.87 -11.70 -4.33
CA THR A 170 -16.16 -10.74 -3.46
C THR A 170 -15.15 -11.39 -2.53
N PHE A 171 -15.16 -12.72 -2.41
CA PHE A 171 -14.15 -13.51 -1.71
C PHE A 171 -13.77 -14.76 -2.52
N PHE A 172 -12.47 -15.03 -2.61
CA PHE A 172 -11.94 -16.28 -3.14
C PHE A 172 -11.12 -17.00 -2.08
N LYS A 173 -11.49 -18.25 -1.77
CA LYS A 173 -10.86 -19.06 -0.70
C LYS A 173 -10.71 -18.31 0.65
N GLY A 174 -11.59 -17.34 0.92
CA GLY A 174 -11.56 -16.49 2.11
C GLY A 174 -10.70 -15.22 2.02
N VAL A 175 -10.11 -14.90 0.85
CA VAL A 175 -9.44 -13.61 0.58
C VAL A 175 -10.45 -12.69 -0.10
N ASN A 176 -10.64 -11.48 0.39
CA ASN A 176 -11.49 -10.50 -0.27
C ASN A 176 -10.88 -10.10 -1.63
N VAL A 177 -11.71 -10.06 -2.66
CA VAL A 177 -11.37 -9.50 -3.98
C VAL A 177 -11.74 -8.01 -3.93
N PRO A 178 -10.77 -7.08 -3.96
CA PRO A 178 -11.06 -5.67 -3.84
C PRO A 178 -11.92 -5.18 -4.99
N LYS A 179 -12.75 -4.16 -4.72
CA LYS A 179 -13.59 -3.49 -5.72
C LYS A 179 -12.76 -2.64 -6.68
N PHE A 180 -11.80 -1.88 -6.16
CA PHE A 180 -10.91 -1.05 -6.94
C PHE A 180 -9.54 -0.91 -6.28
N TYR A 181 -8.55 -0.64 -7.12
CA TYR A 181 -7.21 -0.25 -6.71
C TYR A 181 -7.08 1.26 -6.81
N TRP A 182 -6.21 1.84 -6.00
CA TRP A 182 -6.00 3.27 -6.00
C TRP A 182 -4.60 3.69 -5.59
N THR A 183 -4.24 4.90 -6.04
CA THR A 183 -2.95 5.52 -5.73
C THR A 183 -3.11 7.02 -5.63
N ALA A 184 -2.43 7.64 -4.68
CA ALA A 184 -2.28 9.07 -4.53
C ALA A 184 -0.79 9.41 -4.50
N ILE A 185 -0.41 10.51 -5.15
CA ILE A 185 0.97 10.98 -5.25
C ILE A 185 1.06 12.46 -4.93
N CYS A 186 2.16 12.87 -4.29
CA CYS A 186 2.51 14.23 -3.97
C CYS A 186 3.98 14.50 -4.34
N CYS A 187 4.19 15.48 -5.20
CA CYS A 187 5.48 16.16 -5.34
C CYS A 187 5.56 17.24 -4.25
N ASP A 188 6.28 16.91 -3.19
CA ASP A 188 6.37 17.72 -1.98
C ASP A 188 7.38 18.86 -2.16
N THR A 189 6.90 20.06 -1.90
CA THR A 189 7.67 21.31 -2.00
C THR A 189 8.09 21.88 -0.65
N SER A 190 7.85 21.15 0.45
CA SER A 190 8.20 21.61 1.81
C SER A 190 9.69 21.97 2.00
N THR A 191 10.57 21.40 1.18
CA THR A 191 12.02 21.61 1.18
C THR A 191 12.50 22.59 0.11
N ALA A 192 11.59 23.16 -0.70
CA ALA A 192 11.93 24.10 -1.75
C ALA A 192 12.54 25.38 -1.17
N ILE A 193 13.65 25.83 -1.76
CA ILE A 193 14.42 26.99 -1.27
C ILE A 193 13.97 28.30 -1.95
N SER A 194 13.40 28.21 -3.16
CA SER A 194 12.96 29.36 -3.93
C SER A 194 11.43 29.39 -4.10
N HIS A 195 10.88 30.59 -4.25
CA HIS A 195 9.45 30.78 -4.51
C HIS A 195 9.02 30.16 -5.86
N ASP A 196 9.92 30.10 -6.85
CA ASP A 196 9.66 29.42 -8.12
C ASP A 196 9.61 27.90 -7.97
N ASP A 197 10.40 27.32 -7.06
CA ASP A 197 10.35 25.89 -6.77
C ASP A 197 9.09 25.49 -5.99
N LEU A 198 8.58 26.36 -5.10
CA LEU A 198 7.31 26.13 -4.40
C LEU A 198 6.13 25.95 -5.38
N LYS A 199 6.17 26.61 -6.54
CA LYS A 199 5.15 26.50 -7.59
C LYS A 199 5.25 25.22 -8.43
N LYS A 200 6.30 24.41 -8.24
CA LYS A 200 6.49 23.14 -8.96
C LYS A 200 5.81 21.95 -8.29
N GLY A 201 5.24 22.15 -7.10
CA GLY A 201 4.51 21.11 -6.37
C GLY A 201 3.21 20.73 -7.07
N TRP A 202 2.81 19.47 -6.91
CA TRP A 202 1.54 18.97 -7.43
C TRP A 202 1.15 17.68 -6.73
N SER A 203 -0.13 17.36 -6.78
CA SER A 203 -0.64 16.08 -6.31
C SER A 203 -1.86 15.65 -7.10
N PHE A 204 -2.04 14.35 -7.24
CA PHE A 204 -3.26 13.77 -7.78
C PHE A 204 -3.45 12.36 -7.23
N GLY A 205 -4.70 11.91 -7.26
CA GLY A 205 -5.09 10.53 -7.04
C GLY A 205 -5.69 9.93 -8.29
N TYR A 206 -5.58 8.60 -8.40
CA TYR A 206 -6.34 7.84 -9.38
C TYR A 206 -6.83 6.52 -8.80
N LYS A 207 -7.92 6.02 -9.39
CA LYS A 207 -8.46 4.69 -9.12
C LYS A 207 -8.97 4.02 -10.38
N ALA A 208 -9.06 2.71 -10.32
CA ALA A 208 -9.69 1.90 -11.35
C ALA A 208 -10.34 0.65 -10.74
N ASP A 209 -11.51 0.30 -11.24
CA ASP A 209 -12.23 -0.89 -10.81
C ASP A 209 -11.45 -2.16 -11.14
N ASN A 210 -11.38 -3.08 -10.18
CA ASN A 210 -10.71 -4.36 -10.34
C ASN A 210 -11.64 -5.32 -11.08
N ILE A 211 -11.61 -5.29 -12.40
CA ILE A 211 -12.48 -6.10 -13.27
C ILE A 211 -11.66 -6.80 -14.35
N ASP A 212 -12.14 -7.93 -14.85
CA ASP A 212 -11.46 -8.71 -15.88
C ASP A 212 -11.58 -8.08 -17.29
N LYS A 213 -10.89 -6.94 -17.49
CA LYS A 213 -10.81 -6.24 -18.77
C LYS A 213 -9.44 -5.64 -18.97
N LYS A 214 -8.94 -5.68 -20.21
CA LYS A 214 -7.66 -5.07 -20.58
C LYS A 214 -7.67 -3.55 -20.45
N SER A 215 -8.77 -2.93 -20.86
CA SER A 215 -9.01 -1.50 -20.77
C SER A 215 -10.10 -1.23 -19.73
N VAL A 216 -9.72 -0.54 -18.67
CA VAL A 216 -10.60 -0.11 -17.59
C VAL A 216 -10.53 1.42 -17.51
N THR A 217 -11.67 2.06 -17.30
CA THR A 217 -11.71 3.51 -17.08
C THR A 217 -10.97 3.86 -15.79
N VAL A 218 -9.96 4.71 -15.91
CA VAL A 218 -9.25 5.30 -14.76
C VAL A 218 -9.90 6.63 -14.43
N THR A 219 -10.27 6.81 -13.16
CA THR A 219 -10.73 8.11 -12.65
C THR A 219 -9.55 8.82 -12.01
N PHE A 220 -9.31 10.06 -12.41
CA PHE A 220 -8.35 10.96 -11.77
C PHE A 220 -9.11 11.98 -10.95
N ASP A 221 -8.72 12.11 -9.69
CA ASP A 221 -9.32 13.06 -8.77
C ASP A 221 -8.21 13.74 -7.97
N PRO A 222 -8.41 15.00 -7.54
CA PRO A 222 -7.69 15.55 -6.41
C PRO A 222 -7.71 14.58 -5.21
N VAL A 223 -6.58 14.50 -4.48
CA VAL A 223 -6.38 13.48 -3.43
C VAL A 223 -7.47 13.55 -2.34
N ASP A 224 -7.98 14.75 -2.07
CA ASP A 224 -9.08 15.12 -1.17
C ASP A 224 -10.45 14.53 -1.52
N LYS A 225 -10.69 14.18 -2.77
CA LYS A 225 -11.99 13.62 -3.20
C LYS A 225 -12.05 12.11 -3.14
N PHE A 226 -10.88 11.47 -3.04
CA PHE A 226 -10.76 10.06 -3.31
C PHE A 226 -10.36 9.24 -2.08
N LEU A 227 -9.55 9.81 -1.19
CA LEU A 227 -9.15 9.13 0.02
C LEU A 227 -10.14 9.39 1.18
N PRO A 228 -10.39 8.41 2.06
CA PRO A 228 -11.04 8.66 3.34
C PRO A 228 -10.45 9.86 4.09
N ASN A 229 -11.31 10.64 4.75
CA ASN A 229 -10.96 11.89 5.44
C ASN A 229 -9.74 11.78 6.39
N GLU A 230 -9.52 10.60 6.96
CA GLU A 230 -8.36 10.31 7.80
C GLU A 230 -7.02 10.38 7.05
N TYR A 231 -6.97 10.02 5.76
CA TYR A 231 -5.77 10.09 4.92
C TYR A 231 -5.60 11.46 4.25
N LEU A 232 -6.65 12.28 4.19
CA LEU A 232 -6.57 13.64 3.64
C LEU A 232 -5.66 14.54 4.45
N LYS A 233 -5.53 14.26 5.74
CA LYS A 233 -4.59 14.96 6.62
C LYS A 233 -3.12 14.77 6.21
N LEU A 234 -2.82 13.82 5.31
CA LEU A 234 -1.47 13.57 4.80
C LEU A 234 -1.09 14.53 3.67
N PHE A 235 -2.06 15.12 2.97
CA PHE A 235 -1.83 16.01 1.83
C PHE A 235 -2.52 17.35 2.06
N THR A 236 -1.73 18.41 2.17
CA THR A 236 -2.25 19.79 2.33
C THR A 236 -1.62 20.71 1.31
N ASP A 237 -2.33 21.76 0.87
CA ASP A 237 -1.72 22.80 0.06
C ASP A 237 -0.71 23.61 0.90
N TYR A 238 0.34 24.13 0.25
CA TYR A 238 1.25 25.08 0.85
C TYR A 238 0.53 26.41 1.08
N THR A 239 0.47 26.84 2.35
CA THR A 239 0.09 28.21 2.70
C THR A 239 1.32 28.92 3.24
N GLY A 240 1.79 29.93 2.52
CA GLY A 240 2.91 30.76 2.95
C GLY A 240 2.57 31.58 4.21
N ASN A 241 3.59 32.08 4.89
CA ASN A 241 3.42 32.95 6.07
C ASN A 241 2.72 34.29 5.72
N ASP A 242 2.66 34.64 4.43
CA ASP A 242 1.95 35.78 3.86
C ASP A 242 0.47 35.48 3.54
N GLY A 243 0.01 34.24 3.77
CA GLY A 243 -1.33 33.79 3.47
C GLY A 243 -1.56 33.41 2.00
N GLU A 244 -0.54 33.50 1.13
CA GLU A 244 -0.65 33.02 -0.25
C GLU A 244 -0.72 31.49 -0.23
N THR A 245 -1.81 30.93 -0.75
CA THR A 245 -1.94 29.50 -0.94
C THR A 245 -1.44 29.14 -2.33
N ILE A 246 -0.27 28.52 -2.40
CA ILE A 246 0.28 27.98 -3.64
C ILE A 246 -0.27 26.57 -3.79
N LYS A 247 -0.71 26.21 -5.00
CA LYS A 247 -1.08 24.83 -5.35
C LYS A 247 0.17 23.94 -5.42
N GLY A 248 0.84 23.77 -4.29
CA GLY A 248 1.94 22.85 -4.05
C GLY A 248 1.51 21.92 -2.94
N CYS A 249 1.60 20.62 -3.16
CA CYS A 249 1.30 19.66 -2.11
C CYS A 249 2.43 19.69 -1.08
N GLN A 250 2.06 19.72 0.19
CA GLN A 250 2.89 19.33 1.31
C GLN A 250 2.42 17.97 1.79
N PHE A 251 3.33 17.02 1.77
CA PHE A 251 3.10 15.78 2.49
C PHE A 251 3.45 16.02 3.94
N SER A 252 2.46 16.03 4.83
CA SER A 252 2.71 16.30 6.25
C SER A 252 3.62 15.20 6.79
N LYS A 253 4.91 15.52 6.93
CA LYS A 253 5.90 14.60 7.47
C LYS A 253 5.46 14.14 8.85
N ASP A 254 4.79 14.98 9.64
CA ASP A 254 4.28 14.64 10.97
C ASP A 254 3.03 13.75 10.94
N ALA A 255 2.19 13.82 9.91
CA ALA A 255 1.07 12.88 9.74
C ALA A 255 1.55 11.56 9.11
N ALA A 256 2.54 11.63 8.23
CA ALA A 256 3.24 10.46 7.69
C ALA A 256 4.08 9.77 8.75
N ILE A 257 4.75 10.52 9.64
CA ILE A 257 5.38 10.07 10.88
C ILE A 257 4.25 9.60 11.81
N SER A 258 3.17 10.31 12.07
CA SER A 258 2.07 9.77 12.87
C SER A 258 1.45 8.48 12.29
N VAL A 259 1.62 8.16 11.01
CA VAL A 259 1.35 6.82 10.46
C VAL A 259 2.58 5.92 10.62
N ILE A 260 3.78 6.35 10.22
CA ILE A 260 5.06 5.62 10.24
C ILE A 260 5.62 5.46 11.66
N THR A 261 5.84 6.51 12.43
CA THR A 261 6.08 6.59 13.90
C THR A 261 4.96 5.96 14.75
N HIS A 262 3.67 6.03 14.41
CA HIS A 262 2.69 5.16 15.12
C HIS A 262 2.93 3.67 14.80
N ILE A 263 3.49 3.38 13.62
CA ILE A 263 3.89 2.04 13.19
C ILE A 263 5.32 1.67 13.66
N THR A 264 6.20 2.59 14.04
CA THR A 264 7.61 2.30 14.38
C THR A 264 7.99 2.66 15.82
N GLU A 265 7.39 3.68 16.44
CA GLU A 265 7.70 4.12 17.82
C GLU A 265 6.83 3.42 18.87
N ASN A 266 5.58 3.04 18.55
CA ASN A 266 4.73 2.22 19.45
C ASN A 266 5.17 0.75 19.56
N PHE A 267 6.19 0.33 18.79
CA PHE A 267 6.72 -1.04 18.82
C PHE A 267 7.55 -1.36 20.06
N ARG A 268 7.83 -0.39 20.93
CA ARG A 268 8.45 -0.69 22.24
C ARG A 268 7.45 -1.11 23.32
N GLU A 269 6.14 -0.95 23.12
CA GLU A 269 5.18 -1.15 24.24
C GLU A 269 3.93 -2.02 24.00
N PHE A 270 3.61 -2.52 22.81
CA PHE A 270 2.37 -3.31 22.65
C PHE A 270 2.57 -4.76 22.18
N PRO A 271 2.52 -5.74 23.10
CA PRO A 271 2.04 -7.08 22.79
C PRO A 271 0.52 -7.04 22.63
N ILE A 272 0.04 -7.39 21.44
CA ILE A 272 -1.28 -8.00 21.13
C ILE A 272 -2.36 -7.80 22.21
N PHE A 273 -3.26 -6.82 22.04
CA PHE A 273 -4.58 -6.91 22.65
C PHE A 273 -5.60 -7.35 21.58
N GLU A 274 -6.04 -8.60 21.71
CA GLU A 274 -7.36 -9.00 21.25
C GLU A 274 -8.40 -8.17 22.00
N GLN A 275 -9.14 -7.30 21.31
CA GLN A 275 -10.43 -6.87 21.85
C GLN A 275 -11.37 -8.08 21.80
N ASN A 276 -11.61 -8.66 22.98
CA ASN A 276 -12.57 -9.73 23.19
C ASN A 276 -13.95 -9.36 22.62
N PRO A 277 -14.61 -10.26 21.88
CA PRO A 277 -16.03 -10.14 21.58
C PRO A 277 -16.86 -10.62 22.78
N THR A 278 -18.01 -9.99 23.01
CA THR A 278 -19.12 -10.34 23.92
C THR A 278 -19.11 -9.77 25.36
N SER A 279 -20.06 -8.86 25.60
CA SER A 279 -21.05 -9.03 26.68
C SER A 279 -22.36 -8.31 26.30
N ARG A 280 -23.45 -9.08 26.27
CA ARG A 280 -24.83 -8.58 26.31
C ARG A 280 -25.04 -7.79 27.60
N PHE A 281 -25.68 -6.63 27.54
CA PHE A 281 -26.99 -6.29 28.13
C PHE A 281 -27.43 -4.96 27.52
#